data_AF-A0A7S1CTY4-F1
#
_entry.id   AF-A0A7S1CTY4-F1
#
_cell.length_a   1.000
_cell.length_b   1.000
_cell.length_c   1.000
_cell.angle_alpha   90.00
_cell.angle_beta   90.00
_cell.angle_gamma   90.00
#
_symmetry.space_group_name_H-M   'P 1'
#
loop_
_entity.id
_entity.type
_entity.pdbx_description
1 polymer ?
#
loop_
_entity_poly.entity_id
_entity_poly.type
_entity_poly.pdbx_seq_one_letter_code
_entity_poly.pdbx_strand_id
1 'polypeptide(L)'
;ERGEGSEYLVDQVVVPEIFNLEQNGFLGDIALLELSKSVNKTEAIISKEPIDESILTAVGWGYTSENGVLSTWLQHTLLTKLSDEVCDQFHTTKNLGQRPVDHFC
;
A
#
# COMPACT_ATOMS: atom_id res chain seq x y z
N GLU A 1 -4.82 18.65 -15.73
CA GLU A 1 -3.78 19.59 -15.23
C GLU A 1 -3.14 18.98 -14.00
N ARG A 2 -1.82 19.12 -13.81
CA ARG A 2 -1.13 18.72 -12.58
C ARG A 2 -1.72 19.55 -11.44
N GLY A 3 -2.54 18.96 -10.59
CA GLY A 3 -2.96 19.66 -9.38
C GLY A 3 -1.72 19.99 -8.57
N GLU A 4 -1.47 21.27 -8.26
CA GLU A 4 -0.47 21.65 -7.28
C GLU A 4 -0.93 21.09 -5.92
N GLY A 5 -0.34 19.97 -5.52
CA GLY A 5 -0.52 19.43 -4.18
C GLY A 5 0.06 20.39 -3.14
N SER A 6 -0.46 20.34 -1.91
CA SER A 6 0.16 21.04 -0.79
C SER A 6 1.28 20.20 -0.20
N GLU A 7 2.43 20.81 0.04
CA GLU A 7 3.58 20.17 0.69
C GLU A 7 3.60 20.47 2.20
N TYR A 8 3.98 19.46 2.98
CA TYR A 8 4.06 19.49 4.44
C TYR A 8 5.41 18.92 4.88
N LEU A 9 6.03 19.56 5.89
CA LEU A 9 7.21 18.98 6.53
C LEU A 9 6.77 17.90 7.50
N VAL A 10 7.62 16.87 7.65
CA VAL A 10 7.45 15.80 8.64
C VAL A 10 8.34 16.12 9.82
N ASP A 11 7.74 16.27 11.00
CA ASP A 11 8.45 16.52 12.26
C ASP A 11 8.92 15.21 12.89
N GLN A 12 8.09 14.17 12.81
CA GLN A 12 8.39 12.86 13.37
C GLN A 12 7.86 11.72 12.48
N VAL A 13 8.65 10.64 12.43
CA VAL A 13 8.24 9.34 11.89
C VAL A 13 8.20 8.35 13.05
N VAL A 14 7.03 7.75 13.30
CA VAL A 14 6.84 6.73 14.34
C VAL A 14 6.67 5.38 13.65
N VAL A 15 7.58 4.46 13.92
CA VAL A 15 7.60 3.10 13.36
C VAL A 15 7.43 2.10 14.51
N PRO A 16 6.61 1.03 14.35
CA PRO A 16 6.46 -0.01 15.35
C PRO A 16 7.80 -0.72 15.65
N GLU A 17 8.06 -1.03 16.92
CA GLU A 17 9.29 -1.74 17.34
C GLU A 17 9.42 -3.14 16.71
N ILE A 18 8.30 -3.77 16.36
CA ILE A 18 8.29 -5.09 15.73
C ILE A 18 8.80 -5.06 14.29
N PHE A 19 8.79 -3.89 13.64
CA PHE A 19 9.27 -3.74 12.28
C PHE A 19 10.78 -3.92 12.22
N ASN A 20 11.19 -5.04 11.62
CA ASN A 20 12.58 -5.34 11.35
C ASN A 20 12.67 -6.22 10.11
N LEU A 21 13.16 -5.67 9.00
CA LEU A 21 13.24 -6.38 7.73
C LEU A 21 14.10 -7.65 7.79
N GLU A 22 15.16 -7.66 8.59
CA GLU A 22 16.10 -8.78 8.67
C GLU A 22 15.57 -9.92 9.54
N GLN A 23 14.91 -9.59 10.66
CA GLN A 23 14.46 -10.55 11.66
C GLN A 23 13.02 -10.99 11.43
N ASN A 24 12.14 -10.06 11.07
CA ASN A 24 10.70 -10.23 11.01
C ASN A 24 10.11 -9.97 9.62
N GLY A 25 10.94 -9.69 8.60
CA GLY A 25 10.47 -9.35 7.25
C GLY A 25 9.58 -8.12 7.27
N PHE A 26 8.44 -8.19 6.59
CA PHE A 26 7.45 -7.10 6.50
C PHE A 26 6.48 -7.04 7.69
N LEU A 27 6.73 -7.78 8.78
CA LEU A 27 5.83 -7.79 9.92
C LEU A 27 5.88 -6.44 10.64
N GLY A 28 4.71 -5.80 10.77
CA GLY A 28 4.61 -4.43 11.28
C GLY A 28 5.03 -3.33 10.29
N ASP A 29 5.02 -3.60 8.98
CA ASP A 29 5.30 -2.61 7.93
C ASP A 29 4.20 -1.55 7.83
N ILE A 30 4.23 -0.62 8.79
CA ILE A 30 3.36 0.55 8.90
C ILE A 30 4.13 1.66 9.62
N ALA A 31 3.85 2.92 9.29
CA ALA A 31 4.42 4.08 9.98
C ALA A 31 3.40 5.20 10.12
N LEU A 32 3.52 5.99 11.19
CA LEU A 32 2.79 7.25 11.37
C LEU A 32 3.73 8.42 11.10
N LEU A 33 3.23 9.42 10.34
CA LEU A 33 3.96 10.66 10.05
C LEU A 33 3.28 11.81 10.79
N GLU A 34 4.00 12.45 11.71
CA GLU A 34 3.56 13.69 12.33
C GLU A 34 3.97 14.88 11.45
N LEU A 35 2.98 15.66 11.02
CA LEU A 35 3.20 16.82 10.16
C LEU A 35 3.40 18.08 10.99
N SER A 36 4.29 18.96 10.53
CA SER A 36 4.63 20.21 11.23
C SER A 36 3.50 21.24 11.32
N LYS A 37 2.47 21.06 10.50
CA LYS A 37 1.26 21.86 10.47
C LYS A 37 0.07 20.99 10.08
N SER A 38 -1.10 21.32 10.62
CA SER A 38 -2.35 20.67 10.27
C SER A 38 -2.65 20.80 8.78
N VAL A 39 -3.24 19.75 8.20
CA VAL A 39 -3.74 19.77 6.82
C VAL A 39 -5.06 20.55 6.79
N ASN A 40 -5.21 21.44 5.81
CA ASN A 40 -6.41 22.29 5.66
C ASN A 40 -7.68 21.53 5.19
N LYS A 41 -7.61 20.21 5.00
CA LYS A 41 -8.73 19.36 4.58
C LYS A 41 -9.03 18.31 5.65
N THR A 42 -10.19 18.42 6.26
CA THR A 42 -10.75 17.47 7.24
C THR A 42 -11.69 16.48 6.55
N GLU A 43 -11.19 15.66 5.64
CA GLU A 43 -11.94 14.47 5.20
C GLU A 43 -10.99 13.29 5.08
N ALA A 44 -10.45 12.86 6.23
CA ALA A 44 -9.98 11.49 6.37
C ALA A 44 -11.20 10.63 6.68
N ILE A 45 -11.76 9.96 5.67
CA ILE A 45 -12.76 8.92 5.90
C ILE A 45 -12.00 7.69 6.37
N ILE A 46 -11.86 7.55 7.69
CA ILE A 46 -11.35 6.33 8.30
C ILE A 46 -12.54 5.37 8.40
N SER A 47 -12.66 4.44 7.45
CA SER A 47 -13.53 3.29 7.62
C SER A 47 -12.99 2.43 8.77
N LYS A 48 -13.83 2.16 9.77
CA LYS A 48 -13.53 1.23 10.87
C LYS A 48 -13.98 -0.20 10.59
N GLU A 49 -14.68 -0.43 9.48
CA GLU A 49 -15.28 -1.73 9.21
C GLU A 49 -14.33 -2.64 8.42
N PRO A 50 -14.29 -3.94 8.76
CA PRO A 50 -13.53 -4.90 7.97
C PRO A 50 -14.03 -4.89 6.54
N ILE A 51 -13.10 -4.81 5.59
CA ILE A 51 -13.42 -4.85 4.17
C ILE A 51 -13.86 -6.28 3.83
N ASP A 52 -15.19 -6.47 3.79
CA ASP A 52 -15.85 -7.70 3.31
C ASP A 52 -16.10 -7.65 1.78
N GLU A 53 -15.47 -6.69 1.10
CA GLU A 53 -15.54 -6.58 -0.35
C GLU A 53 -14.58 -7.57 -1.01
N SER A 54 -15.08 -8.31 -2.00
CA SER A 54 -14.28 -9.21 -2.83
C SER A 54 -13.42 -8.46 -3.84
N ILE A 55 -13.79 -7.21 -4.16
CA ILE A 55 -13.09 -6.32 -5.08
C ILE A 55 -12.57 -5.12 -4.30
N LEU A 56 -11.27 -4.89 -4.37
CA LEU A 56 -10.56 -3.80 -3.72
C LEU A 56 -10.08 -2.79 -4.76
N THR A 57 -9.82 -1.56 -4.35
CA THR A 57 -9.19 -0.55 -5.21
C THR A 57 -7.81 -0.20 -4.67
N ALA A 58 -6.79 -0.32 -5.50
CA ALA A 58 -5.46 0.22 -5.21
C ALA A 58 -5.22 1.48 -6.05
N VAL A 59 -4.59 2.50 -5.44
CA VAL A 59 -4.28 3.78 -6.10
C VAL A 59 -2.82 4.16 -5.87
N GLY A 60 -2.20 4.82 -6.84
CA GLY A 60 -0.82 5.30 -6.68
C GLY A 60 -0.20 5.91 -7.93
N TRP A 61 1.00 6.46 -7.76
CA TRP A 61 1.85 7.04 -8.82
C TRP A 61 3.04 6.14 -9.20
N GLY A 62 2.99 4.86 -8.82
CA GLY A 62 4.06 3.89 -9.07
C GLY A 62 4.28 3.58 -10.56
N TYR A 63 5.13 2.57 -10.81
CA TYR A 63 5.37 2.07 -12.15
C TYR A 63 4.11 1.41 -12.74
N THR A 64 3.79 1.71 -14.01
CA THR A 64 2.65 1.10 -14.71
C THR A 64 2.99 -0.25 -15.36
N SER A 65 4.26 -0.65 -15.30
CA SER A 65 4.76 -1.94 -15.76
C SER A 65 6.05 -2.27 -14.99
N GLU A 66 6.40 -3.54 -14.91
CA GLU A 66 7.69 -3.97 -14.36
C GLU A 66 8.85 -3.26 -15.08
N ASN A 67 9.76 -2.64 -14.33
CA ASN A 67 10.88 -1.83 -14.84
C ASN A 67 10.48 -0.69 -15.80
N GLY A 68 9.22 -0.24 -15.75
CA GLY A 68 8.70 0.83 -16.59
C GLY A 68 9.08 2.23 -16.10
N VAL A 69 8.23 3.20 -16.42
CA VAL A 69 8.34 4.59 -15.93
C VAL A 69 7.30 4.86 -14.85
N LEU A 70 7.61 5.76 -13.91
CA LEU A 70 6.65 6.23 -12.91
C LEU A 70 5.52 7.00 -13.59
N SER A 71 4.30 6.82 -13.09
CA SER A 71 3.16 7.55 -13.63
C SER A 71 3.15 8.99 -13.15
N THR A 72 2.94 9.92 -14.09
CA THR A 72 2.74 11.34 -13.77
C THR A 72 1.32 11.64 -13.28
N TRP A 73 0.39 10.69 -13.41
CA TRP A 73 -1.00 10.80 -13.03
C TRP A 73 -1.34 9.74 -11.98
N LEU A 74 -2.22 10.07 -11.03
CA LEU A 74 -2.72 9.09 -10.06
C LEU A 74 -3.44 7.99 -10.84
N GLN A 75 -2.93 6.77 -10.74
CA GLN A 75 -3.56 5.59 -11.32
C GLN A 75 -4.42 4.90 -10.28
N HIS A 76 -5.38 4.11 -10.75
CA HIS A 76 -6.11 3.17 -9.93
C HIS A 76 -6.24 1.83 -10.67
N THR A 77 -6.36 0.74 -9.91
CA THR A 77 -6.69 -0.58 -10.43
C THR A 77 -7.62 -1.30 -9.47
N LEU A 78 -8.39 -2.25 -10.02
CA LEU A 78 -9.26 -3.13 -9.24
C LEU A 78 -8.51 -4.43 -8.96
N LEU A 79 -8.54 -4.85 -7.71
CA LEU A 79 -7.89 -6.06 -7.23
C LEU A 79 -8.95 -7.02 -6.71
N THR A 80 -8.73 -8.32 -6.87
CA THR A 80 -9.56 -9.33 -6.21
C THR A 80 -8.89 -9.75 -4.91
N LYS A 81 -9.64 -9.72 -3.80
CA LYS A 81 -9.18 -10.20 -2.49
C LYS A 81 -9.01 -11.72 -2.54
N LEU A 82 -7.82 -12.20 -2.19
CA LEU A 82 -7.58 -13.63 -1.96
C LEU A 82 -7.86 -13.99 -0.50
N SER A 83 -8.19 -15.27 -0.26
CA SER A 83 -8.19 -15.78 1.11
C SER A 83 -6.75 -15.97 1.60
N ASP A 84 -6.56 -15.88 2.92
CA ASP A 84 -5.26 -16.09 3.57
C ASP A 84 -4.64 -17.45 3.16
N GLU A 85 -5.46 -18.51 3.10
CA GLU A 85 -5.01 -19.84 2.67
C GLU A 85 -4.43 -19.86 1.26
N VAL A 86 -5.11 -19.21 0.30
CA VAL A 86 -4.62 -19.14 -1.09
C VAL A 86 -3.35 -18.29 -1.16
N CYS A 87 -3.29 -17.20 -0.39
CA CYS A 87 -2.09 -16.38 -0.33
C CYS A 87 -0.88 -17.14 0.19
N ASP A 88 -1.02 -17.85 1.31
CA ASP A 88 0.04 -18.64 1.93
C ASP A 88 0.56 -19.74 0.98
N GLN A 89 -0.34 -20.35 0.21
CA GLN A 89 0.03 -21.30 -0.84
C GLN A 89 0.89 -20.64 -1.93
N PHE A 90 0.54 -19.43 -2.38
CA PHE A 90 1.37 -18.69 -3.34
C PHE A 90 2.75 -18.34 -2.77
N HIS A 91 2.84 -17.89 -1.52
CA HIS A 91 4.12 -17.57 -0.90
C HIS A 91 5.02 -18.80 -0.73
N THR A 92 4.45 -19.97 -0.44
CA THR A 92 5.21 -21.23 -0.30
C THR A 92 5.61 -21.85 -1.66
N THR A 93 4.83 -21.61 -2.73
CA THR A 93 5.13 -22.11 -4.09
C THR A 93 6.02 -21.20 -4.95
N LYS A 94 6.35 -19.97 -4.52
CA LYS A 94 7.28 -19.07 -5.24
C LYS A 94 8.73 -19.57 -5.37
N ASN A 95 9.06 -20.77 -4.89
CA ASN A 95 10.24 -21.52 -5.32
C ASN A 95 10.15 -22.06 -6.77
N LEU A 96 9.01 -21.91 -7.46
CA LEU A 96 8.80 -22.41 -8.83
C LEU A 96 8.08 -21.39 -9.75
N GLY A 97 8.69 -20.21 -9.96
CA GLY A 97 8.68 -19.50 -11.24
C GLY A 97 7.36 -19.16 -11.96
N GLN A 98 6.20 -19.09 -11.31
CA GLN A 98 4.94 -18.67 -11.95
C GLN A 98 4.51 -17.25 -11.52
N ARG A 99 4.19 -16.43 -12.52
CA ARG A 99 3.87 -15.00 -12.42
C ARG A 99 2.46 -14.79 -11.85
N PRO A 100 2.21 -13.87 -10.91
CA PRO A 100 0.86 -13.58 -10.47
C PRO A 100 0.19 -12.55 -11.39
N VAL A 101 -1.06 -12.83 -11.72
CA VAL A 101 -2.11 -11.85 -12.04
C VAL A 101 -2.36 -10.94 -10.82
N ASP A 102 -2.87 -9.72 -11.01
CA ASP A 102 -3.05 -8.68 -9.98
C ASP A 102 -3.97 -9.14 -8.81
N HIS A 103 -3.38 -9.75 -7.78
CA HIS A 103 -4.07 -10.24 -6.59
C HIS A 103 -3.47 -9.61 -5.34
N PHE A 104 -4.34 -9.33 -4.36
CA PHE A 104 -3.93 -8.81 -3.06
C PHE A 104 -4.30 -9.81 -1.96
N CYS A 105 -3.33 -10.02 -1.08
CA CYS A 105 -3.52 -10.51 0.26
C CYS A 105 -3.42 -9.25 1.16
#